data_AF-A0A3P1S1R9-F1
#
_entry.id   AF-A0A3P1S1R9-F1
#
_cell.length_a   1.000
_cell.length_b   1.000
_cell.length_c   1.000
_cell.angle_alpha   90.00
_cell.angle_beta   90.00
_cell.angle_gamma   90.00
#
_symmetry.space_group_name_H-M   'P 1'
#
loop_
_entity.id
_entity.type
_entity.pdbx_description
1 polymer ?
#
loop_
_entity_poly.entity_id
_entity_poly.type
_entity_poly.pdbx_seq_one_letter_code
_entity_poly.pdbx_strand_id
1 'polypeptide(L)'
;MKIQKVELDSIQESDYGLEHWLTVSIQSGWKVYQLKQLVLTTDFTLTLRQLEWIIRRERKKELRAHIRRIRQLKSQTNTIKIKHMLVGVKKIWYNIKL
;
A
#
# COMPACT_ATOMS: atom_id res chain seq x y z
N MET A 1 10.95 -7.94 -7.73
CA MET A 1 9.77 -7.68 -6.87
C MET A 1 8.54 -7.71 -7.77
N LYS A 2 7.55 -8.53 -7.44
CA LYS A 2 6.34 -8.73 -8.25
C LYS A 2 5.11 -8.52 -7.35
N ILE A 3 4.21 -7.62 -7.76
CA ILE A 3 2.89 -7.48 -7.13
C ILE A 3 2.03 -8.66 -7.61
N GLN A 4 1.64 -9.51 -6.68
CA GLN A 4 0.85 -10.71 -6.96
C GLN A 4 -0.64 -10.40 -6.95
N LYS A 5 -1.12 -9.77 -5.87
CA LYS A 5 -2.55 -9.50 -5.65
C LYS A 5 -2.74 -8.13 -5.01
N VAL A 6 -3.81 -7.45 -5.37
CA VAL A 6 -4.34 -6.28 -4.67
C VAL A 6 -5.77 -6.61 -4.28
N GLU A 7 -6.10 -6.37 -3.03
CA GLU A 7 -7.44 -6.58 -2.48
C GLU A 7 -7.91 -5.26 -1.88
N LEU A 8 -9.15 -4.89 -2.16
CA LEU A 8 -9.83 -3.79 -1.48
C LEU A 8 -10.39 -4.34 -0.17
N ASP A 9 -9.91 -3.78 0.94
CA ASP A 9 -10.35 -4.18 2.28
C ASP A 9 -11.62 -3.43 2.69
N SER A 10 -11.61 -2.10 2.51
CA SER A 10 -12.74 -1.23 2.84
C SER A 10 -12.63 0.11 2.14
N ILE A 11 -13.76 0.79 2.01
CA ILE A 11 -13.85 2.19 1.61
C ILE A 11 -14.46 2.95 2.79
N GLN A 12 -13.85 4.07 3.19
CA GLN A 12 -14.32 4.88 4.31
C GLN A 12 -14.35 6.36 3.90
N GLU A 13 -15.35 7.09 4.37
CA GLU A 13 -15.37 8.55 4.26
C GLU A 13 -14.52 9.16 5.39
N SER A 14 -13.79 10.22 5.07
CA SER A 14 -12.98 11.01 6.00
C SER A 14 -13.12 12.49 5.67
N ASP A 15 -12.64 13.35 6.57
CA ASP A 15 -12.54 14.80 6.33
C ASP A 15 -11.69 15.16 5.09
N TYR A 16 -10.92 14.20 4.57
CA TYR A 16 -10.03 14.36 3.42
C TYR A 16 -10.57 13.73 2.12
N GLY A 17 -11.80 13.20 2.15
CA GLY A 17 -12.45 12.49 1.05
C GLY A 17 -12.57 10.98 1.30
N LEU A 18 -12.63 10.20 0.21
CA LEU A 18 -12.83 8.75 0.24
C LEU A 18 -11.51 8.00 0.35
N GLU A 19 -11.36 7.26 1.44
CA GLU A 19 -10.24 6.40 1.75
C GLU A 19 -10.45 4.99 1.21
N HIS A 20 -9.61 4.56 0.28
CA HIS A 20 -9.58 3.19 -0.25
C HIS A 20 -8.45 2.42 0.43
N TRP A 21 -8.82 1.57 1.39
CA TRP A 21 -7.88 0.73 2.13
C TRP A 21 -7.65 -0.59 1.39
N LEU A 22 -6.39 -0.87 1.08
CA LEU A 22 -5.99 -1.99 0.23
C LEU A 22 -4.97 -2.89 0.93
N THR A 23 -5.07 -4.20 0.70
CA THR A 23 -3.99 -5.16 0.96
C THR A 23 -3.27 -5.50 -0.35
N VAL A 24 -1.95 -5.28 -0.38
CA VAL A 24 -1.10 -5.61 -1.53
C VAL A 24 -0.17 -6.75 -1.17
N SER A 25 -0.31 -7.88 -1.85
CA SER A 25 0.57 -9.04 -1.74
C SER A 25 1.71 -8.93 -2.75
N ILE A 26 2.94 -8.99 -2.25
CA ILE A 26 4.16 -8.74 -3.03
C ILE A 26 5.18 -9.85 -2.80
N GLN A 27 5.60 -10.48 -3.89
CA GLN A 27 6.71 -11.41 -3.88
C GLN A 27 8.03 -10.67 -4.07
N SER A 28 8.98 -10.87 -3.16
CA SER A 28 10.32 -10.30 -3.24
C SER A 28 11.36 -11.34 -2.80
N GLY A 29 12.00 -11.95 -3.80
CA GLY A 29 12.77 -13.19 -3.62
C GLY A 29 11.82 -14.35 -3.29
N TRP A 30 12.23 -15.20 -2.35
CA TRP A 30 11.45 -16.34 -1.84
C TRP A 30 10.35 -15.96 -0.83
N LYS A 31 10.30 -14.70 -0.41
CA LYS A 31 9.35 -14.24 0.61
C LYS A 31 8.20 -13.46 -0.01
N VAL A 32 7.00 -13.71 0.50
CA VAL A 32 5.79 -12.92 0.22
C VAL A 32 5.59 -11.93 1.38
N TYR A 33 5.25 -10.69 1.02
CA TYR A 33 4.96 -9.60 1.94
C TYR A 33 3.54 -9.12 1.68
N GLN A 34 2.76 -8.91 2.74
CA GLN A 34 1.47 -8.24 2.68
C GLN A 34 1.65 -6.84 3.23
N LEU A 35 1.33 -5.83 2.42
CA LEU A 35 1.43 -4.42 2.79
C LEU A 35 0.05 -3.78 2.70
N LYS A 36 -0.33 -3.01 3.72
CA LYS A 36 -1.50 -2.14 3.66
C LYS A 36 -1.16 -0.87 2.87
N GLN A 37 -2.08 -0.44 2.03
CA GLN A 37 -1.96 0.76 1.20
C GLN A 37 -3.25 1.57 1.30
N LEU A 38 -3.12 2.89 1.24
CA LEU A 38 -4.23 3.83 1.26
C LEU A 38 -4.20 4.62 -0.05
N VAL A 39 -5.34 4.69 -0.74
CA VAL A 39 -5.56 5.59 -1.88
C VAL A 39 -6.69 6.54 -1.51
N LEU A 40 -6.40 7.85 -1.53
CA LEU A 40 -7.37 8.90 -1.24
C LEU A 40 -7.90 9.48 -2.54
N THR A 41 -9.21 9.71 -2.60
CA THR A 41 -9.89 10.41 -3.69
C THR A 41 -10.88 11.43 -3.16
N THR A 42 -11.16 12.47 -3.93
CA THR A 42 -12.17 13.48 -3.61
C THR A 42 -13.51 13.06 -4.21
N ASP A 43 -14.40 12.53 -3.37
CA ASP A 43 -15.83 12.30 -3.63
C ASP A 43 -16.20 11.29 -4.75
N PHE A 44 -15.27 10.43 -5.17
CA PHE A 44 -15.59 9.29 -6.03
C PHE A 44 -14.90 8.00 -5.59
N THR A 45 -15.59 6.88 -5.73
CA THR A 45 -15.03 5.55 -5.50
C THR A 45 -14.27 5.07 -6.73
N LEU A 46 -13.07 4.52 -6.52
CA LEU A 46 -12.32 3.84 -7.57
C LEU A 46 -12.65 2.35 -7.63
N THR A 47 -12.79 1.83 -8.84
CA THR A 47 -12.91 0.39 -9.06
C THR A 47 -11.61 -0.33 -8.66
N LEU A 48 -11.71 -1.61 -8.28
CA LEU A 48 -10.52 -2.42 -7.97
C LEU A 48 -9.50 -2.42 -9.10
N ARG A 49 -9.93 -2.42 -10.37
CA ARG A 49 -9.05 -2.37 -11.54
C ARG A 49 -8.26 -1.06 -11.61
N GLN A 50 -8.89 0.07 -11.29
CA GLN A 50 -8.20 1.37 -11.25
C GLN A 50 -7.20 1.42 -10.08
N LEU A 51 -7.60 0.93 -8.90
CA LEU A 51 -6.73 0.83 -7.74
C LEU A 51 -5.52 -0.06 -8.03
N GLU A 52 -5.71 -1.21 -8.67
CA GLU A 52 -4.63 -2.08 -9.14
C GLU A 52 -3.66 -1.37 -10.08
N TRP A 53 -4.19 -0.58 -11.01
CA TRP A 53 -3.37 0.19 -11.95
C TRP A 53 -2.50 1.20 -11.20
N ILE A 54 -3.08 1.97 -10.28
CA ILE A 54 -2.37 2.96 -9.44
C ILE A 54 -1.25 2.27 -8.64
N ILE A 55 -1.58 1.19 -7.93
CA ILE A 55 -0.61 0.42 -7.13
C ILE A 55 0.55 -0.08 -8.01
N ARG A 56 0.26 -0.59 -9.21
CA ARG A 56 1.27 -1.17 -10.12
C ARG A 56 2.10 -0.12 -10.85
N ARG A 57 1.55 1.06 -11.15
CA ARG A 57 2.24 2.12 -11.89
C ARG A 57 2.99 3.06 -10.96
N GLU A 58 2.34 3.55 -9.92
CA GLU A 58 2.80 4.70 -9.16
C GLU A 58 3.47 4.30 -7.84
N ARG A 59 2.96 3.27 -7.17
CA ARG A 59 3.41 2.91 -5.80
C ARG A 59 4.60 1.96 -5.75
N LYS A 60 5.14 1.51 -6.88
CA LYS A 60 6.27 0.55 -6.92
C LYS A 60 7.49 0.96 -6.10
N LYS A 61 7.87 2.25 -6.11
CA LYS A 61 9.03 2.76 -5.36
C LYS A 61 8.79 2.69 -3.85
N GLU A 62 7.61 3.12 -3.41
CA GLU A 62 7.16 3.10 -2.02
C GLU A 62 7.10 1.67 -1.46
N LEU A 63 6.46 0.75 -2.19
CA LEU A 63 6.35 -0.66 -1.80
C LEU A 63 7.73 -1.32 -1.64
N ARG A 64 8.68 -0.98 -2.53
CA ARG A 64 10.06 -1.46 -2.42
C ARG A 64 10.77 -0.92 -1.18
N ALA A 65 10.57 0.36 -0.86
CA ALA A 65 11.13 0.98 0.34
C ALA A 65 10.57 0.32 1.61
N HIS A 66 9.26 0.06 1.66
CA HIS A 66 8.64 -0.66 2.78
C HIS A 66 9.21 -2.07 2.97
N ILE A 67 9.33 -2.85 1.89
CA ILE A 67 9.94 -4.19 1.97
C ILE A 67 11.39 -4.11 2.47
N ARG A 68 12.18 -3.13 2.00
CA ARG A 68 13.55 -2.92 2.46
C ARG A 68 13.59 -2.61 3.95
N ARG A 69 12.71 -1.75 4.44
CA ARG A 69 12.61 -1.41 5.87
C ARG A 69 12.22 -2.62 6.71
N ILE A 70 11.24 -3.41 6.28
CA ILE A 70 10.84 -4.65 6.96
C ILE A 70 12.02 -5.63 7.04
N ARG A 71 12.82 -5.76 5.98
CA ARG A 71 14.01 -6.62 5.98
C ARG A 71 15.07 -6.13 6.98
N GLN A 72 15.34 -4.83 7.01
CA GLN A 72 16.29 -4.23 7.96
C GLN A 72 15.85 -4.46 9.42
N LEU A 73 14.56 -4.28 9.70
CA LEU A 73 14.01 -4.53 11.04
C LEU A 73 14.12 -6.01 11.42
N LYS A 74 13.85 -6.93 10.49
CA LYS A 74 14.01 -8.37 10.73
C LYS A 74 15.46 -8.78 10.97
N SER A 75 16.43 -8.16 10.29
CA SER A 75 17.85 -8.42 10.57
C SER A 75 18.32 -7.83 11.90
N GLN A 76 17.64 -6.81 12.43
CA GLN A 76 17.94 -6.20 13.72
C GLN A 76 17.27 -6.93 14.90
N THR A 77 16.22 -7.72 14.64
CA THR A 77 15.38 -8.31 15.68
C THR A 77 15.28 -9.82 15.42
N ASN A 78 16.17 -10.61 16.01
CA ASN A 78 16.20 -12.08 15.84
C ASN A 78 15.03 -12.81 16.51
N THR A 79 14.07 -12.09 17.06
CA THR A 79 12.84 -12.62 17.65
C THR A 79 11.87 -11.46 17.71
N ILE A 80 10.68 -11.60 17.11
CA ILE A 80 9.42 -10.89 17.37
C ILE A 80 8.62 -10.93 16.06
N LYS A 81 7.40 -11.48 16.13
CA LYS A 81 6.39 -11.39 15.07
C LYS A 81 5.91 -9.94 14.98
N ILE A 82 6.63 -9.14 14.21
CA ILE A 82 6.35 -7.71 14.08
C ILE A 82 5.24 -7.49 13.04
N LYS A 83 4.01 -7.17 13.51
CA LYS A 83 2.95 -6.50 12.73
C LYS A 83 3.24 -4.99 12.76
N HIS A 84 3.96 -4.45 11.77
CA HIS A 84 4.06 -2.99 11.61
C HIS A 84 3.11 -2.50 10.53
N MET A 85 2.17 -1.64 10.94
CA MET A 85 1.50 -0.68 10.07
C MET A 85 2.37 0.58 10.10
N LEU A 86 3.12 0.83 9.02
CA LEU A 86 3.87 2.08 8.91
C LEU A 86 2.90 3.19 8.50
N VAL A 87 2.38 3.91 9.49
CA VAL A 87 1.65 5.17 9.32
C VAL A 87 2.68 6.22 8.90
N GLY A 88 2.86 6.39 7.59
CA GLY A 88 3.98 7.21 7.13
C GLY A 88 4.20 7.28 5.64
N VAL A 89 3.14 7.42 4.84
CA VAL A 89 3.25 8.03 3.50
C VAL A 89 2.23 9.16 3.40
N LYS A 90 2.45 10.19 4.22
CA LYS A 90 1.93 11.54 3.97
C LYS A 90 2.64 12.07 2.73
N LYS A 91 1.89 12.22 1.63
CA LYS A 91 2.22 12.78 0.31
C LYS A 91 2.17 11.70 -0.77
N ILE A 92 1.03 11.60 -1.46
CA ILE A 92 0.89 12.11 -2.83
C ILE A 92 -0.59 12.50 -3.01
N TRP A 93 -0.86 13.81 -3.02
CA TRP A 93 -2.15 14.36 -3.45
C TRP A 93 -2.21 14.24 -4.97
N TYR A 94 -3.23 13.58 -5.52
CA TYR A 94 -3.61 13.78 -6.91
C TYR A 94 -4.99 14.43 -6.94
N ASN A 95 -4.99 15.71 -7.27
CA ASN A 95 -6.16 16.45 -7.70
C ASN A 95 -6.39 16.04 -9.16
N ILE A 96 -7.12 14.93 -9.38
CA ILE A 96 -7.56 14.55 -10.73
C ILE A 96 -8.81 15.36 -11.01
N LYS A 97 -8.63 16.54 -11.61
CA LYS A 97 -9.71 17.19 -12.35
C LYS A 97 -9.98 16.34 -13.59
N LEU A 98 -11.20 15.81 -13.69
CA LEU A 98 -11.75 15.25 -14.93
C LEU A 98 -11.90 16.36 -15.98
#